data_AF-A0A4P7PDX3-F1
#
_entry.id   AF-A0A4P7PDX3-F1
#
_cell.length_a   1.000
_cell.length_b   1.000
_cell.length_c   1.000
_cell.angle_alpha   90.00
_cell.angle_beta   90.00
_cell.angle_gamma   90.00
#
_symmetry.space_group_name_H-M   'P 1'
#
loop_
_entity.id
_entity.type
_entity.pdbx_description
1 polymer ?
#
loop_
_entity_poly.entity_id
_entity_poly.type
_entity_poly.pdbx_seq_one_letter_code
_entity_poly.pdbx_strand_id
1 'polypeptide(L)'
;MKISPSSSVDLSKFAKPHSELEVFYGLPRDVKFCKVCNMSNQQPMSSNEYAHSNSSKKSTLSFDEHGVCHACNFNKLKEDGEIDWDERERELVELCDRYRKSDGTYDCIVGGSGGKDSAMQSHLLKYKYGMNPLTVTWSPHLYTDIGWKNFQNWLHVGGFDNFLYTPNGKIHRLLTRNATINLLHPFQPFILGQKTFVAKMAAQLNIPLIFYGEMPGEYGEKISHKTSSYAAKDQEVESEGFSLDYLGDKDVRDVYLGGKQIGEYLDEGIPLVDLTSYLPMAPDVLEKKGIDFKYLGYYKKWVPQEAYYYAVEHTGFEANPVRTEGTYSKYNSLDDKVDGFFYFTRWIKFGVGRTMMDSAQEIRNHHIDKQEAIALMQRYEGEYPSRYEKEFLDYISMTREEFLATCDKFRSPHLWHVVDGEWKLRYTPWDQAE
;
A
#
# COMPACT_ATOMS: atom_id res chain seq x y z
N MET A 1 10.04 -21.29 -8.68
CA MET A 1 9.45 -22.45 -7.98
C MET A 1 8.15 -22.81 -8.68
N LYS A 2 7.87 -24.09 -8.91
CA LYS A 2 6.58 -24.55 -9.45
C LYS A 2 5.56 -24.62 -8.30
N ILE A 3 4.41 -23.97 -8.44
CA ILE A 3 3.36 -23.98 -7.41
C ILE A 3 2.22 -24.88 -7.92
N SER A 4 2.18 -26.10 -7.41
CA SER A 4 1.14 -27.08 -7.72
C SER A 4 -0.06 -26.92 -6.78
N PRO A 5 -1.27 -27.34 -7.22
CA PRO A 5 -2.42 -27.40 -6.33
C PRO A 5 -2.15 -28.29 -5.13
N SER A 6 -2.55 -27.82 -3.94
CA SER A 6 -2.57 -28.65 -2.74
C SER A 6 -3.60 -29.79 -2.88
N SER A 7 -3.37 -30.88 -2.17
CA SER A 7 -4.24 -32.07 -2.21
C SER A 7 -5.69 -31.81 -1.76
N SER A 8 -5.92 -30.68 -1.07
CA SER A 8 -7.24 -30.28 -0.57
C SER A 8 -8.10 -29.51 -1.59
N VAL A 9 -7.56 -29.15 -2.75
CA VAL A 9 -8.27 -28.33 -3.75
C VAL A 9 -9.20 -29.19 -4.60
N ASP A 10 -10.46 -28.77 -4.67
CA ASP A 10 -11.40 -29.27 -5.67
C ASP A 10 -11.10 -28.65 -7.05
N LEU A 11 -10.32 -29.36 -7.86
CA LEU A 11 -9.92 -28.92 -9.20
C LEU A 11 -11.10 -28.83 -10.19
N SER A 12 -12.22 -29.48 -9.91
CA SER A 12 -13.39 -29.44 -10.82
C SER A 12 -13.93 -28.02 -10.98
N LYS A 13 -13.76 -27.16 -9.95
CA LYS A 13 -14.15 -25.74 -9.99
C LYS A 13 -13.37 -24.93 -11.03
N PHE A 14 -12.16 -25.34 -11.34
CA PHE A 14 -11.26 -24.68 -12.30
C PHE A 14 -11.33 -25.30 -13.70
N ALA A 15 -12.09 -26.37 -13.89
CA ALA A 15 -12.25 -27.05 -15.19
C ALA A 15 -13.57 -26.67 -15.91
N LYS A 16 -14.41 -25.84 -15.30
CA LYS A 16 -15.70 -25.44 -15.87
C LYS A 16 -15.55 -24.55 -17.11
N PRO A 17 -16.56 -24.51 -18.01
CA PRO A 17 -16.62 -23.51 -19.08
C PRO A 17 -16.52 -22.08 -18.55
N HIS A 18 -15.96 -21.16 -19.35
CA HIS A 18 -15.68 -19.78 -18.91
C HIS A 18 -16.89 -19.05 -18.30
N SER A 19 -18.08 -19.23 -18.90
CA SER A 19 -19.33 -18.64 -18.42
C SER A 19 -19.79 -19.16 -17.05
N GLU A 20 -19.31 -20.34 -16.64
CA GLU A 20 -19.67 -21.02 -15.39
C GLU A 20 -18.58 -20.92 -14.31
N LEU A 21 -17.41 -20.35 -14.65
CA LEU A 21 -16.34 -20.14 -13.66
C LEU A 21 -16.82 -19.15 -12.60
N GLU A 22 -16.56 -19.49 -11.34
CA GLU A 22 -16.87 -18.62 -10.23
C GLU A 22 -15.92 -17.41 -10.19
N VAL A 23 -16.46 -16.27 -9.74
CA VAL A 23 -15.75 -15.00 -9.66
C VAL A 23 -15.77 -14.53 -8.21
N PHE A 24 -14.64 -14.64 -7.54
CA PHE A 24 -14.47 -14.17 -6.17
C PHE A 24 -14.30 -12.65 -6.09
N TYR A 25 -14.49 -12.11 -4.88
CA TYR A 25 -14.20 -10.72 -4.47
C TYR A 25 -14.96 -9.63 -5.23
N GLY A 26 -15.98 -9.97 -6.02
CA GLY A 26 -16.67 -9.00 -6.87
C GLY A 26 -15.83 -8.52 -8.06
N LEU A 27 -14.82 -9.29 -8.44
CA LEU A 27 -13.95 -8.97 -9.56
C LEU A 27 -14.71 -8.91 -10.90
N PRO A 28 -14.23 -8.15 -11.90
CA PRO A 28 -14.76 -8.22 -13.26
C PRO A 28 -14.49 -9.58 -13.88
N ARG A 29 -15.53 -10.25 -14.41
CA ARG A 29 -15.36 -11.52 -15.13
C ARG A 29 -14.44 -11.40 -16.35
N ASP A 30 -14.62 -10.32 -17.12
CA ASP A 30 -13.80 -10.04 -18.29
C ASP A 30 -12.51 -9.35 -17.85
N VAL A 31 -11.40 -10.09 -17.97
CA VAL A 31 -10.07 -9.58 -17.63
C VAL A 31 -9.55 -8.74 -18.79
N LYS A 32 -9.12 -7.51 -18.48
CA LYS A 32 -8.57 -6.56 -19.45
C LYS A 32 -7.27 -5.98 -18.92
N PHE A 33 -6.39 -5.56 -19.83
CA PHE A 33 -5.12 -4.93 -19.50
C PHE A 33 -5.04 -3.54 -20.11
N CYS A 34 -4.49 -2.58 -19.37
CA CYS A 34 -4.37 -1.20 -19.80
C CYS A 34 -3.53 -1.13 -21.08
N LYS A 35 -4.03 -0.42 -22.10
CA LYS A 35 -3.32 -0.29 -23.38
C LYS A 35 -1.98 0.42 -23.26
N VAL A 36 -1.78 1.24 -22.22
CA VAL A 36 -0.55 1.98 -21.95
C VAL A 36 0.39 1.17 -21.06
N CYS A 37 -0.04 0.81 -19.84
CA CYS A 37 0.87 0.34 -18.78
C CYS A 37 0.75 -1.14 -18.40
N ASN A 38 -0.03 -1.94 -19.14
CA ASN A 38 -0.29 -3.37 -18.86
C ASN A 38 -1.02 -3.68 -17.55
N MET A 39 -1.38 -2.69 -16.72
CA MET A 39 -2.11 -2.91 -15.48
C MET A 39 -3.45 -3.60 -15.74
N SER A 40 -3.79 -4.62 -14.96
CA SER A 40 -5.05 -5.34 -15.09
C SER A 40 -6.22 -4.59 -14.46
N ASN A 41 -7.42 -4.71 -15.05
CA ASN A 41 -8.67 -4.28 -14.42
C ASN A 41 -9.06 -5.11 -13.19
N GLN A 42 -8.29 -6.14 -12.84
CA GLN A 42 -8.45 -6.92 -11.61
C GLN A 42 -7.80 -6.25 -10.40
N GLN A 43 -7.00 -5.20 -10.61
CA GLN A 43 -6.38 -4.37 -9.57
C GLN A 43 -7.46 -3.87 -8.59
N PRO A 44 -7.49 -4.33 -7.33
CA PRO A 44 -8.42 -3.78 -6.34
C PRO A 44 -8.04 -2.33 -6.00
N MET A 45 -9.07 -1.50 -5.82
CA MET A 45 -8.93 -0.13 -5.31
C MET A 45 -9.05 -0.11 -3.79
N SER A 46 -8.66 1.01 -3.19
CA SER A 46 -8.68 1.18 -1.74
C SER A 46 -10.11 1.06 -1.21
N SER A 47 -10.25 0.38 -0.07
CA SER A 47 -11.52 0.21 0.62
C SER A 47 -11.34 0.50 2.10
N ASN A 48 -12.43 0.69 2.83
CA ASN A 48 -12.38 0.80 4.28
C ASN A 48 -11.96 -0.54 4.92
N GLU A 49 -10.73 -0.62 5.41
CA GLU A 49 -10.15 -1.84 5.99
C GLU A 49 -10.87 -2.29 7.27
N TYR A 50 -11.52 -1.39 8.01
CA TYR A 50 -12.26 -1.71 9.24
C TYR A 50 -13.59 -2.43 8.98
N ALA A 51 -14.03 -2.48 7.73
CA ALA A 51 -15.20 -3.23 7.28
C ALA A 51 -14.83 -4.55 6.56
N HIS A 52 -13.54 -4.86 6.43
CA HIS A 52 -13.06 -5.92 5.55
C HIS A 52 -13.17 -7.31 6.20
N SER A 53 -13.99 -8.15 5.58
CA SER A 53 -14.23 -9.56 5.89
C SER A 53 -14.02 -10.44 4.65
N ASN A 54 -14.12 -11.76 4.80
CA ASN A 54 -14.03 -12.70 3.67
C ASN A 54 -15.15 -12.54 2.62
N SER A 55 -16.28 -11.94 3.00
CA SER A 55 -17.44 -11.70 2.13
C SER A 55 -17.39 -10.33 1.44
N SER A 56 -16.38 -9.52 1.75
CA SER A 56 -16.22 -8.19 1.16
C SER A 56 -15.98 -8.26 -0.34
N LYS A 57 -16.69 -7.40 -1.08
CA LYS A 57 -16.44 -7.14 -2.49
C LYS A 57 -15.46 -5.99 -2.66
N LYS A 58 -14.70 -5.99 -3.76
CA LYS A 58 -13.71 -4.97 -4.09
C LYS A 58 -14.16 -4.21 -5.33
N SER A 59 -14.09 -2.89 -5.25
CA SER A 59 -14.00 -2.05 -6.45
C SER A 59 -12.63 -2.29 -7.10
N THR A 60 -12.58 -2.15 -8.42
CA THR A 60 -11.37 -2.41 -9.20
C THR A 60 -11.05 -1.26 -10.13
N LEU A 61 -9.80 -1.23 -10.61
CA LEU A 61 -9.27 -0.18 -11.45
C LEU A 61 -10.13 0.04 -12.70
N SER A 62 -10.67 1.24 -12.83
CA SER A 62 -11.51 1.61 -13.97
C SER A 62 -10.69 2.02 -15.18
N PHE A 63 -11.23 1.70 -16.36
CA PHE A 63 -10.65 2.03 -17.66
C PHE A 63 -11.61 2.97 -18.38
N ASP A 64 -11.07 3.85 -19.20
CA ASP A 64 -11.86 4.67 -20.12
C ASP A 64 -12.30 3.87 -21.37
N GLU A 65 -13.04 4.53 -22.25
CA GLU A 65 -13.52 3.99 -23.53
C GLU A 65 -12.41 3.59 -24.51
N HIS A 66 -11.20 4.15 -24.34
CA HIS A 66 -10.04 3.78 -25.14
C HIS A 66 -9.28 2.58 -24.58
N GLY A 67 -9.61 2.13 -23.36
CA GLY A 67 -8.94 1.03 -22.67
C GLY A 67 -7.71 1.47 -21.89
N VAL A 68 -7.62 2.75 -21.51
CA VAL A 68 -6.56 3.31 -20.67
C VAL A 68 -7.04 3.38 -19.23
N CYS A 69 -6.21 2.95 -18.29
CA CYS A 69 -6.59 2.95 -16.87
C CYS A 69 -6.51 4.35 -16.27
N HIS A 70 -7.31 4.59 -15.23
CA HIS A 70 -7.37 5.89 -14.55
C HIS A 70 -6.00 6.40 -14.09
N ALA A 71 -5.11 5.52 -13.62
CA ALA A 71 -3.77 5.90 -13.17
C ALA A 71 -2.87 6.44 -14.29
N CYS A 72 -3.05 5.96 -15.53
CA CYS A 72 -2.34 6.52 -16.69
C CYS A 72 -2.91 7.89 -17.08
N ASN A 73 -4.24 8.03 -17.07
CA ASN A 73 -4.89 9.31 -17.35
C ASN A 73 -4.50 10.37 -16.32
N PHE A 74 -4.45 10.01 -15.03
CA PHE A 74 -3.98 10.91 -13.97
C PHE A 74 -2.52 11.32 -14.18
N ASN A 75 -1.64 10.37 -14.49
CA ASN A 75 -0.22 10.69 -14.67
C ASN A 75 0.05 11.58 -15.90
N LYS A 76 -0.75 11.45 -16.96
CA LYS A 76 -0.65 12.30 -18.16
C LYS A 76 -0.83 13.79 -17.84
N LEU A 77 -1.63 14.12 -16.82
CA LEU A 77 -1.85 15.50 -16.34
C LEU A 77 -0.56 16.19 -15.88
N LYS A 78 0.47 15.41 -15.51
CA LYS A 78 1.78 15.95 -15.09
C LYS A 78 2.59 16.52 -16.27
N GLU A 79 2.19 16.23 -17.50
CA GLU A 79 2.98 16.47 -18.72
C GLU A 79 2.22 17.21 -19.82
N ASP A 80 0.89 17.24 -19.78
CA ASP A 80 0.06 17.89 -20.80
C ASP A 80 -0.15 19.41 -20.57
N GLY A 81 0.41 19.95 -19.49
CA GLY A 81 0.32 21.37 -19.13
C GLY A 81 -0.87 21.72 -18.24
N GLU A 82 -1.72 20.76 -17.87
CA GLU A 82 -2.84 20.99 -16.94
C GLU A 82 -2.35 21.35 -15.52
N ILE A 83 -1.17 20.87 -15.13
CA ILE A 83 -0.55 21.18 -13.84
C ILE A 83 0.58 22.21 -14.03
N ASP A 84 0.37 23.42 -13.53
CA ASP A 84 1.42 24.43 -13.36
C ASP A 84 2.22 24.13 -12.09
N TRP A 85 3.40 23.52 -12.25
CA TRP A 85 4.26 23.15 -11.13
C TRP A 85 4.89 24.36 -10.40
N ASP A 86 5.01 25.51 -11.06
CA ASP A 86 5.52 26.73 -10.42
C ASP A 86 4.44 27.35 -9.53
N GLU A 87 3.18 27.30 -9.95
CA GLU A 87 2.04 27.67 -9.08
C GLU A 87 1.93 26.71 -7.89
N ARG A 88 2.03 25.40 -8.12
CA ARG A 88 2.03 24.40 -7.04
C ARG A 88 3.18 24.62 -6.05
N GLU A 89 4.35 25.06 -6.51
CA GLU A 89 5.43 25.46 -5.61
C GLU A 89 5.08 26.69 -4.78
N ARG A 90 4.46 27.72 -5.38
CA ARG A 90 4.00 28.92 -4.65
C ARG A 90 2.97 28.56 -3.57
N GLU A 91 1.98 27.74 -3.92
CA GLU A 91 0.96 27.25 -2.95
C GLU A 91 1.61 26.51 -1.77
N LEU A 92 2.67 25.72 -2.02
CA LEU A 92 3.40 25.01 -0.96
C LEU A 92 4.17 25.98 -0.05
N VAL A 93 4.83 26.99 -0.63
CA VAL A 93 5.54 28.01 0.16
C VAL A 93 4.55 28.74 1.06
N GLU A 94 3.41 29.17 0.53
CA GLU A 94 2.35 29.83 1.31
C GLU A 94 1.79 28.90 2.40
N LEU A 95 1.57 27.62 2.11
CA LEU A 95 1.18 26.63 3.11
C LEU A 95 2.24 26.54 4.23
N CYS A 96 3.51 26.36 3.87
CA CYS A 96 4.60 26.29 4.84
C CYS A 96 4.67 27.57 5.68
N ASP A 97 4.57 28.75 5.08
CA ASP A 97 4.64 30.04 5.79
C ASP A 97 3.51 30.19 6.83
N ARG A 98 2.31 29.65 6.56
CA ARG A 98 1.19 29.67 7.51
C ARG A 98 1.43 28.80 8.74
N TYR A 99 2.13 27.68 8.60
CA TYR A 99 2.31 26.69 9.67
C TYR A 99 3.67 26.74 10.34
N ARG A 100 4.70 27.29 9.66
CA ARG A 100 6.08 27.32 10.14
C ARG A 100 6.16 28.05 11.47
N LYS A 101 6.79 27.41 12.45
CA LYS A 101 6.99 27.99 13.77
C LYS A 101 8.39 28.56 13.91
N SER A 102 8.51 29.67 14.63
CA SER A 102 9.78 30.33 14.95
C SER A 102 10.29 30.05 16.37
N ASP A 103 9.54 29.27 17.15
CA ASP A 103 9.85 28.96 18.56
C ASP A 103 10.73 27.71 18.72
N GLY A 104 11.12 27.07 17.62
CA GLY A 104 11.93 25.86 17.59
C GLY A 104 11.14 24.57 17.86
N THR A 105 9.81 24.62 17.95
CA THR A 105 8.97 23.42 18.06
C THR A 105 8.59 22.85 16.69
N TYR A 106 8.14 21.59 16.66
CA TYR A 106 7.69 20.95 15.44
C TYR A 106 6.44 21.63 14.86
N ASP A 107 6.43 21.84 13.55
CA ASP A 107 5.37 22.50 12.80
C ASP A 107 4.61 21.56 11.85
N CYS A 108 5.20 20.42 11.49
CA CYS A 108 4.57 19.39 10.70
C CYS A 108 5.03 17.98 11.12
N ILE A 109 4.30 16.97 10.66
CA ILE A 109 4.61 15.56 10.89
C ILE A 109 4.69 14.80 9.56
N VAL A 110 5.69 13.93 9.46
CA VAL A 110 5.89 13.03 8.29
C VAL A 110 5.90 11.60 8.79
N GLY A 111 4.91 10.83 8.37
CA GLY A 111 4.91 9.38 8.57
C GLY A 111 5.86 8.68 7.60
N GLY A 112 6.63 7.71 8.06
CA GLY A 112 7.56 7.00 7.19
C GLY A 112 8.29 5.84 7.84
N SER A 113 8.95 5.02 7.03
CA SER A 113 9.80 3.91 7.48
C SER A 113 11.30 4.18 7.28
N GLY A 114 11.67 5.38 6.82
CA GLY A 114 13.02 5.65 6.29
C GLY A 114 13.21 5.15 4.86
N GLY A 115 12.12 4.75 4.19
CA GLY A 115 12.09 4.54 2.75
C GLY A 115 12.32 5.84 1.97
N LYS A 116 12.60 5.68 0.67
CA LYS A 116 12.95 6.77 -0.25
C LYS A 116 11.96 7.96 -0.19
N ASP A 117 10.66 7.68 -0.14
CA ASP A 117 9.63 8.71 -0.20
C ASP A 117 9.61 9.53 1.09
N SER A 118 9.54 8.86 2.25
CA SER A 118 9.60 9.54 3.55
C SER A 118 10.90 10.33 3.75
N ALA A 119 12.03 9.79 3.26
CA ALA A 119 13.31 10.45 3.30
C ALA A 119 13.33 11.74 2.47
N MET A 120 12.88 11.66 1.20
CA MET A 120 12.76 12.82 0.33
C MET A 120 11.81 13.87 0.91
N GLN A 121 10.62 13.46 1.36
CA GLN A 121 9.60 14.36 1.86
C GLN A 121 10.08 15.15 3.08
N SER A 122 10.58 14.47 4.12
CA SER A 122 11.03 15.14 5.34
C SER A 122 12.22 16.04 5.06
N HIS A 123 13.13 15.64 4.16
CA HIS A 123 14.30 16.42 3.77
C HIS A 123 13.95 17.66 2.95
N LEU A 124 13.04 17.56 1.98
CA LEU A 124 12.52 18.75 1.28
C LEU A 124 11.89 19.74 2.26
N LEU A 125 10.98 19.27 3.12
CA LEU A 125 10.29 20.13 4.10
C LEU A 125 11.29 20.85 5.01
N LYS A 126 12.28 20.12 5.55
CA LYS A 126 13.27 20.68 6.47
C LYS A 126 14.25 21.62 5.79
N TYR A 127 14.97 21.12 4.79
CA TYR A 127 16.14 21.82 4.25
C TYR A 127 15.83 22.76 3.10
N LYS A 128 14.75 22.53 2.35
CA LYS A 128 14.32 23.43 1.28
C LYS A 128 13.27 24.44 1.75
N TYR A 129 12.26 24.00 2.51
CA TYR A 129 11.14 24.85 2.92
C TYR A 129 11.24 25.41 4.35
N GLY A 130 12.31 25.06 5.08
CA GLY A 130 12.60 25.58 6.42
C GLY A 130 11.59 25.16 7.49
N MET A 131 10.88 24.06 7.29
CA MET A 131 9.97 23.48 8.28
C MET A 131 10.74 22.66 9.33
N ASN A 132 10.10 22.38 10.46
CA ASN A 132 10.60 21.50 11.51
C ASN A 132 9.75 20.22 11.59
N PRO A 133 9.96 19.25 10.67
CA PRO A 133 9.19 18.01 10.67
C PRO A 133 9.56 17.11 11.84
N LEU A 134 8.57 16.66 12.59
CA LEU A 134 8.69 15.46 13.42
C LEU A 134 8.42 14.23 12.55
N THR A 135 9.33 13.27 12.53
CA THR A 135 9.07 12.02 11.82
C THR A 135 8.42 11.00 12.75
N VAL A 136 7.56 10.14 12.23
CA VAL A 136 6.95 9.06 13.01
C VAL A 136 6.87 7.77 12.21
N THR A 137 7.14 6.66 12.89
CA THR A 137 7.23 5.34 12.28
C THR A 137 6.33 4.35 13.02
N TRP A 138 5.45 3.67 12.28
CA TRP A 138 4.87 2.42 12.72
C TRP A 138 5.82 1.28 12.31
N SER A 139 6.29 0.47 13.26
CA SER A 139 7.27 -0.57 12.94
C SER A 139 6.70 -1.61 11.95
N PRO A 140 7.53 -2.17 11.04
CA PRO A 140 7.17 -3.34 10.25
C PRO A 140 6.91 -4.55 11.14
N HIS A 141 6.38 -5.62 10.55
CA HIS A 141 6.23 -6.91 11.24
C HIS A 141 7.59 -7.42 11.70
N LEU A 142 8.55 -7.42 10.77
CA LEU A 142 9.94 -7.83 10.99
C LEU A 142 10.86 -6.99 10.10
N TYR A 143 11.79 -6.26 10.70
CA TYR A 143 12.76 -5.48 9.93
C TYR A 143 13.65 -6.38 9.06
N THR A 144 13.94 -5.94 7.84
CA THR A 144 15.13 -6.40 7.10
C THR A 144 16.36 -5.62 7.57
N ASP A 145 17.56 -6.17 7.35
CA ASP A 145 18.80 -5.49 7.74
C ASP A 145 19.00 -4.18 6.97
N ILE A 146 18.75 -4.18 5.66
CA ILE A 146 18.84 -2.99 4.81
C ILE A 146 17.76 -1.96 5.17
N GLY A 147 16.56 -2.43 5.50
CA GLY A 147 15.46 -1.62 5.98
C GLY A 147 15.80 -0.88 7.27
N TRP A 148 16.30 -1.62 8.25
CA TRP A 148 16.76 -1.04 9.52
C TRP A 148 17.91 -0.06 9.32
N LYS A 149 18.87 -0.39 8.45
CA LYS A 149 19.97 0.51 8.10
C LYS A 149 19.47 1.81 7.47
N ASN A 150 18.57 1.74 6.50
CA ASN A 150 17.98 2.92 5.87
C ASN A 150 17.16 3.75 6.85
N PHE A 151 16.43 3.11 7.77
CA PHE A 151 15.75 3.80 8.86
C PHE A 151 16.75 4.56 9.74
N GLN A 152 17.86 3.94 10.16
CA GLN A 152 18.90 4.63 10.94
C GLN A 152 19.57 5.77 10.14
N ASN A 153 19.85 5.56 8.86
CA ASN A 153 20.45 6.60 8.01
C ASN A 153 19.51 7.79 7.85
N TRP A 154 18.21 7.55 7.66
CA TRP A 154 17.20 8.61 7.64
C TRP A 154 17.30 9.49 8.88
N LEU A 155 17.42 8.91 10.08
CA LEU A 155 17.52 9.67 11.33
C LEU A 155 18.86 10.40 11.48
N HIS A 156 19.97 9.66 11.35
CA HIS A 156 21.30 10.16 11.74
C HIS A 156 22.01 10.93 10.63
N VAL A 157 21.82 10.53 9.37
CA VAL A 157 22.41 11.19 8.19
C VAL A 157 21.44 12.25 7.65
N GLY A 158 20.17 11.88 7.49
CA GLY A 158 19.12 12.82 7.07
C GLY A 158 18.80 13.88 8.13
N GLY A 159 19.07 13.60 9.40
CA GLY A 159 18.97 14.55 10.50
C GLY A 159 17.53 14.77 10.98
N PHE A 160 16.85 13.71 11.42
CA PHE A 160 15.46 13.76 11.88
C PHE A 160 15.26 13.12 13.26
N ASP A 161 14.41 13.77 14.06
CA ASP A 161 13.83 13.19 15.25
C ASP A 161 12.69 12.24 14.87
N ASN A 162 12.54 11.13 15.61
CA ASN A 162 11.54 10.12 15.31
C ASN A 162 10.87 9.53 16.55
N PHE A 163 9.54 9.35 16.46
CA PHE A 163 8.83 8.39 17.31
C PHE A 163 8.58 7.09 16.56
N LEU A 164 9.22 6.02 17.03
CA LEU A 164 8.96 4.66 16.58
C LEU A 164 7.96 3.97 17.52
N TYR A 165 6.81 3.59 16.98
CA TYR A 165 5.85 2.75 17.69
C TYR A 165 5.97 1.30 17.23
N THR A 166 6.27 0.42 18.19
CA THR A 166 6.24 -1.03 17.98
C THR A 166 5.00 -1.60 18.68
N PRO A 167 4.03 -2.19 17.94
CA PRO A 167 2.84 -2.77 18.56
C PRO A 167 3.21 -3.96 19.45
N ASN A 168 2.29 -4.33 20.35
CA ASN A 168 2.39 -5.56 21.13
C ASN A 168 2.63 -6.75 20.17
N GLY A 169 3.83 -7.32 20.20
CA GLY A 169 4.24 -8.33 19.22
C GLY A 169 3.43 -9.62 19.27
N LYS A 170 2.78 -9.96 20.40
CA LYS A 170 1.87 -11.11 20.46
C LYS A 170 0.58 -10.83 19.68
N ILE A 171 0.04 -9.63 19.85
CA ILE A 171 -1.17 -9.18 19.18
C ILE A 171 -0.91 -8.96 17.69
N HIS A 172 0.20 -8.33 17.33
CA HIS A 172 0.55 -8.09 15.94
C HIS A 172 0.68 -9.41 15.15
N ARG A 173 1.35 -10.42 15.73
CA ARG A 173 1.40 -11.79 15.16
C ARG A 173 0.03 -12.43 15.02
N LEU A 174 -0.80 -12.36 16.07
CA LEU A 174 -2.16 -12.90 16.04
C LEU A 174 -3.01 -12.26 14.92
N LEU A 175 -3.01 -10.94 14.83
CA LEU A 175 -3.76 -10.20 13.80
C LEU A 175 -3.24 -10.53 12.40
N THR A 176 -1.92 -10.65 12.22
CA THR A 176 -1.28 -11.00 10.93
C THR A 176 -1.68 -12.41 10.50
N ARG A 177 -1.67 -13.35 11.44
CA ARG A 177 -2.11 -14.73 11.21
C ARG A 177 -3.58 -14.78 10.80
N ASN A 178 -4.44 -14.08 11.54
CA ASN A 178 -5.88 -14.02 11.22
C ASN A 178 -6.13 -13.35 9.87
N ALA A 179 -5.45 -12.24 9.56
CA ALA A 179 -5.52 -11.59 8.26
C ALA A 179 -5.05 -12.51 7.11
N THR A 180 -4.03 -13.34 7.36
CA THR A 180 -3.57 -14.35 6.39
C THR A 180 -4.62 -15.43 6.16
N ILE A 181 -5.22 -15.97 7.20
CA ILE A 181 -6.16 -17.09 7.09
C ILE A 181 -7.52 -16.64 6.57
N ASN A 182 -8.03 -15.53 7.09
CA ASN A 182 -9.39 -15.07 6.83
C ASN A 182 -9.49 -14.24 5.55
N LEU A 183 -8.42 -13.52 5.19
CA LEU A 183 -8.42 -12.57 4.07
C LEU A 183 -7.37 -12.85 3.01
N LEU A 184 -6.41 -13.75 3.27
CA LEU A 184 -5.16 -13.87 2.51
C LEU A 184 -4.51 -12.51 2.29
N HIS A 185 -4.42 -11.72 3.37
CA HIS A 185 -3.84 -10.38 3.37
C HIS A 185 -2.95 -10.19 4.63
N PRO A 186 -1.74 -10.78 4.65
CA PRO A 186 -0.87 -10.74 5.83
C PRO A 186 -0.53 -9.30 6.28
N PHE A 187 -0.47 -8.36 5.34
CA PHE A 187 -0.06 -6.97 5.60
C PHE A 187 -1.14 -6.07 6.22
N GLN A 188 -2.40 -6.53 6.34
CA GLN A 188 -3.51 -5.68 6.79
C GLN A 188 -3.21 -4.98 8.15
N PRO A 189 -2.71 -5.66 9.19
CA PRO A 189 -2.47 -5.02 10.48
C PRO A 189 -1.44 -3.89 10.40
N PHE A 190 -0.43 -4.02 9.53
CA PHE A 190 0.56 -2.97 9.29
C PHE A 190 -0.05 -1.76 8.58
N ILE A 191 -0.89 -1.98 7.56
CA ILE A 191 -1.63 -0.89 6.87
C ILE A 191 -2.50 -0.12 7.88
N LEU A 192 -3.21 -0.80 8.76
CA LEU A 192 -4.02 -0.16 9.81
C LEU A 192 -3.16 0.65 10.80
N GLY A 193 -2.01 0.13 11.19
CA GLY A 193 -1.03 0.84 12.01
C GLY A 193 -0.55 2.13 11.35
N GLN A 194 -0.09 2.05 10.11
CA GLN A 194 0.38 3.21 9.34
C GLN A 194 -0.70 4.28 9.18
N LYS A 195 -1.92 3.89 8.81
CA LYS A 195 -3.05 4.81 8.61
C LYS A 195 -3.42 5.60 9.86
N THR A 196 -3.28 4.99 11.04
CA THR A 196 -3.78 5.58 12.29
C THR A 196 -2.72 6.29 13.10
N PHE A 197 -1.48 5.81 13.07
CA PHE A 197 -0.44 6.28 13.98
C PHE A 197 -0.07 7.75 13.75
N VAL A 198 0.05 8.19 12.49
CA VAL A 198 0.42 9.57 12.15
C VAL A 198 -0.61 10.57 12.69
N ALA A 199 -1.90 10.30 12.46
CA ALA A 199 -2.99 11.14 12.95
C ALA A 199 -3.07 11.18 14.49
N LYS A 200 -2.82 10.05 15.14
CA LYS A 200 -2.75 9.98 16.62
C LYS A 200 -1.63 10.85 17.17
N MET A 201 -0.44 10.76 16.59
CA MET A 201 0.72 11.55 17.03
C MET A 201 0.50 13.04 16.80
N ALA A 202 -0.04 13.44 15.63
CA ALA A 202 -0.41 14.82 15.34
C ALA A 202 -1.38 15.38 16.40
N ALA A 203 -2.43 14.62 16.72
CA ALA A 203 -3.42 15.00 17.73
C ALA A 203 -2.82 15.06 19.14
N GLN A 204 -2.02 14.09 19.54
CA GLN A 204 -1.41 14.03 20.87
C GLN A 204 -0.40 15.14 21.11
N LEU A 205 0.40 15.48 20.10
CA LEU A 205 1.46 16.49 20.18
C LEU A 205 1.00 17.90 19.78
N ASN A 206 -0.25 18.06 19.34
CA ASN A 206 -0.81 19.31 18.82
C ASN A 206 0.01 19.87 17.65
N ILE A 207 0.35 19.01 16.70
CA ILE A 207 1.04 19.39 15.45
C ILE A 207 -0.02 19.36 14.34
N PRO A 208 -0.44 20.53 13.80
CA PRO A 208 -1.65 20.62 12.99
C PRO A 208 -1.47 20.27 11.51
N LEU A 209 -0.25 20.00 11.03
CA LEU A 209 0.01 19.72 9.62
C LEU A 209 0.67 18.35 9.42
N ILE A 210 0.01 17.50 8.62
CA ILE A 210 0.50 16.17 8.23
C ILE A 210 0.81 16.16 6.74
N PHE A 211 1.98 15.65 6.36
CA PHE A 211 2.30 15.39 4.94
C PHE A 211 2.33 13.89 4.62
N TYR A 212 1.60 13.48 3.59
CA TYR A 212 1.76 12.22 2.88
C TYR A 212 2.42 12.42 1.53
N GLY A 213 3.08 11.38 1.01
CA GLY A 213 3.92 11.51 -0.17
C GLY A 213 3.13 11.68 -1.44
N GLU A 214 2.23 10.73 -1.69
CA GLU A 214 1.74 10.46 -3.03
C GLU A 214 0.25 10.73 -3.13
N MET A 215 -0.17 11.18 -4.31
CA MET A 215 -1.58 11.36 -4.60
C MET A 215 -2.25 10.00 -4.86
N PRO A 216 -3.45 9.72 -4.32
CA PRO A 216 -4.15 8.46 -4.58
C PRO A 216 -4.40 8.18 -6.07
N GLY A 217 -4.51 9.24 -6.89
CA GLY A 217 -4.62 9.15 -8.34
C GLY A 217 -3.44 8.45 -9.02
N GLU A 218 -2.24 8.46 -8.40
CA GLU A 218 -1.06 7.69 -8.83
C GLU A 218 -1.33 6.17 -8.84
N TYR A 219 -2.33 5.72 -8.10
CA TYR A 219 -2.71 4.30 -8.02
C TYR A 219 -4.01 4.00 -8.74
N GLY A 220 -4.63 5.02 -9.36
CA GLY A 220 -5.86 4.89 -10.14
C GLY A 220 -7.13 5.19 -9.37
N GLU A 221 -7.05 5.74 -8.15
CA GLU A 221 -8.21 6.27 -7.43
C GLU A 221 -8.82 7.42 -8.22
N LYS A 222 -10.15 7.50 -8.23
CA LYS A 222 -10.92 8.54 -8.96
C LYS A 222 -10.96 9.85 -8.20
N ILE A 223 -9.78 10.41 -7.94
CA ILE A 223 -9.58 11.68 -7.25
C ILE A 223 -9.17 12.76 -8.25
N SER A 224 -9.63 13.98 -8.03
CA SER A 224 -9.20 15.12 -8.83
C SER A 224 -7.73 15.47 -8.57
N HIS A 225 -7.00 15.88 -9.61
CA HIS A 225 -5.63 16.43 -9.48
C HIS A 225 -5.60 17.77 -8.71
N LYS A 226 -6.79 18.36 -8.46
CA LYS A 226 -6.97 19.60 -7.68
C LYS A 226 -7.19 19.31 -6.19
N THR A 227 -7.33 18.05 -5.80
CA THR A 227 -7.52 17.67 -4.40
C THR A 227 -6.16 17.62 -3.70
N SER A 228 -5.89 18.54 -2.76
CA SER A 228 -4.61 18.60 -2.03
C SER A 228 -4.64 17.92 -0.66
N SER A 229 -5.83 17.53 -0.18
CA SER A 229 -6.06 17.02 1.18
C SER A 229 -7.01 15.84 1.25
N TYR A 230 -7.09 15.20 2.41
CA TYR A 230 -8.15 14.23 2.73
C TYR A 230 -9.51 14.93 2.81
N ALA A 231 -10.59 14.21 2.49
CA ALA A 231 -11.93 14.70 2.69
C ALA A 231 -12.23 14.80 4.20
N ALA A 232 -12.67 15.98 4.63
CA ALA A 232 -13.22 16.17 5.98
C ALA A 232 -14.56 15.43 6.14
N LYS A 233 -15.05 15.28 7.38
CA LYS A 233 -16.28 14.53 7.71
C LYS A 233 -17.52 14.96 6.90
N ASP A 234 -17.61 16.25 6.54
CA ASP A 234 -18.74 16.84 5.82
C ASP A 234 -18.44 17.17 4.34
N GLN A 235 -17.33 16.65 3.79
CA GLN A 235 -16.98 16.81 2.37
C GLN A 235 -17.30 15.54 1.58
N GLU A 236 -17.63 15.68 0.29
CA GLU A 236 -17.80 14.53 -0.59
C GLU A 236 -16.52 13.69 -0.63
N VAL A 237 -16.64 12.43 -0.20
CA VAL A 237 -15.52 11.49 -0.19
C VAL A 237 -15.33 10.98 -1.62
N GLU A 238 -14.32 11.51 -2.32
CA GLU A 238 -13.99 11.07 -3.70
C GLU A 238 -13.45 9.62 -3.74
N SER A 239 -12.94 9.08 -2.63
CA SER A 239 -12.55 7.67 -2.49
C SER A 239 -12.67 7.16 -1.04
N GLU A 240 -13.42 6.06 -0.84
CA GLU A 240 -13.73 5.47 0.47
C GLU A 240 -12.49 5.09 1.30
N GLY A 241 -11.35 4.88 0.64
CA GLY A 241 -10.08 4.56 1.30
C GLY A 241 -9.40 5.72 2.02
N PHE A 242 -9.88 6.96 1.80
CA PHE A 242 -9.25 8.22 2.22
C PHE A 242 -10.18 9.14 3.03
N SER A 243 -11.22 8.56 3.66
CA SER A 243 -12.02 9.25 4.68
C SER A 243 -11.25 9.32 6.01
N LEU A 244 -11.40 10.42 6.76
CA LEU A 244 -10.94 10.49 8.15
C LEU A 244 -11.92 9.85 9.14
N ASP A 245 -13.17 9.63 8.73
CA ASP A 245 -14.17 8.87 9.48
C ASP A 245 -14.27 7.43 8.99
N TYR A 246 -13.39 6.59 9.53
CA TYR A 246 -13.31 5.18 9.14
C TYR A 246 -14.36 4.31 9.82
N LEU A 247 -14.87 4.70 10.99
CA LEU A 247 -15.78 3.87 11.78
C LEU A 247 -17.25 4.30 11.61
N GLY A 248 -17.51 5.58 11.34
CA GLY A 248 -18.85 6.15 11.40
C GLY A 248 -19.47 5.90 12.78
N ASP A 249 -20.74 5.49 12.78
CA ASP A 249 -21.48 5.18 14.01
C ASP A 249 -21.31 3.71 14.47
N LYS A 250 -20.35 2.96 13.92
CA LYS A 250 -20.15 1.55 14.29
C LYS A 250 -19.63 1.41 15.72
N ASP A 251 -20.21 0.45 16.46
CA ASP A 251 -19.63 0.00 17.73
C ASP A 251 -18.24 -0.59 17.47
N VAL A 252 -17.28 -0.29 18.35
CA VAL A 252 -15.92 -0.81 18.27
C VAL A 252 -15.89 -2.34 18.22
N ARG A 253 -16.84 -3.03 18.85
CA ARG A 253 -16.95 -4.49 18.83
C ARG A 253 -17.25 -5.06 17.44
N ASP A 254 -17.93 -4.29 16.59
CA ASP A 254 -18.33 -4.73 15.24
C ASP A 254 -17.25 -4.49 14.18
N VAL A 255 -16.18 -3.78 14.54
CA VAL A 255 -15.02 -3.49 13.68
C VAL A 255 -14.22 -4.75 13.39
N TYR A 256 -13.70 -4.87 12.16
CA TYR A 256 -12.88 -6.00 11.76
C TYR A 256 -11.39 -5.71 11.88
N LEU A 257 -10.64 -6.64 12.49
CA LEU A 257 -9.19 -6.71 12.47
C LEU A 257 -8.76 -8.13 12.06
N GLY A 258 -8.02 -8.27 10.98
CA GLY A 258 -7.64 -9.59 10.44
C GLY A 258 -8.85 -10.43 9.99
N GLY A 259 -9.91 -9.78 9.51
CA GLY A 259 -11.13 -10.43 9.05
C GLY A 259 -12.01 -11.03 10.16
N LYS A 260 -11.72 -10.69 11.42
CA LYS A 260 -12.46 -11.11 12.62
C LYS A 260 -12.93 -9.89 13.39
N GLN A 261 -14.13 -9.93 13.99
CA GLN A 261 -14.66 -8.79 14.72
C GLN A 261 -13.92 -8.58 16.05
N ILE A 262 -13.75 -7.33 16.46
CA ILE A 262 -13.12 -6.97 17.75
C ILE A 262 -13.84 -7.65 18.92
N GLY A 263 -15.17 -7.71 18.91
CA GLY A 263 -15.97 -8.37 19.94
C GLY A 263 -15.52 -9.80 20.21
N GLU A 264 -15.19 -10.56 19.18
CA GLU A 264 -14.72 -11.94 19.31
C GLU A 264 -13.33 -12.03 19.98
N TYR A 265 -12.43 -11.07 19.72
CA TYR A 265 -11.14 -11.02 20.41
C TYR A 265 -11.31 -10.70 21.90
N LEU A 266 -12.24 -9.78 22.22
CA LEU A 266 -12.56 -9.43 23.61
C LEU A 266 -13.14 -10.63 24.37
N ASP A 267 -14.02 -11.39 23.71
CA ASP A 267 -14.64 -12.59 24.27
C ASP A 267 -13.61 -13.73 24.50
N GLU A 268 -12.52 -13.74 23.72
CA GLU A 268 -11.33 -14.60 23.91
C GLU A 268 -10.36 -14.10 25.00
N GLY A 269 -10.70 -13.01 25.69
CA GLY A 269 -9.92 -12.48 26.80
C GLY A 269 -8.79 -11.52 26.39
N ILE A 270 -8.76 -11.06 25.14
CA ILE A 270 -7.81 -10.01 24.73
C ILE A 270 -8.33 -8.65 25.22
N PRO A 271 -7.54 -7.90 26.00
CA PRO A 271 -7.92 -6.57 26.44
C PRO A 271 -8.09 -5.60 25.27
N LEU A 272 -9.10 -4.71 25.32
CA LEU A 272 -9.29 -3.70 24.26
C LEU A 272 -8.05 -2.82 24.04
N VAL A 273 -7.32 -2.48 25.11
CA VAL A 273 -6.10 -1.65 25.05
C VAL A 273 -5.01 -2.24 24.13
N ASP A 274 -4.95 -3.56 24.01
CA ASP A 274 -4.02 -4.27 23.15
C ASP A 274 -4.38 -4.11 21.66
N LEU A 275 -5.64 -3.77 21.35
CA LEU A 275 -6.17 -3.55 20.00
C LEU A 275 -6.27 -2.05 19.64
N THR A 276 -6.30 -1.15 20.62
CA THR A 276 -6.48 0.30 20.43
C THR A 276 -5.44 0.93 19.50
N SER A 277 -4.23 0.36 19.43
CA SER A 277 -3.19 0.86 18.53
C SER A 277 -3.58 0.78 17.04
N TYR A 278 -4.46 -0.14 16.66
CA TYR A 278 -4.96 -0.33 15.29
C TYR A 278 -6.23 0.46 14.98
N LEU A 279 -6.89 1.03 15.98
CA LEU A 279 -8.11 1.83 15.81
C LEU A 279 -7.78 3.28 15.41
N PRO A 280 -8.59 3.96 14.60
CA PRO A 280 -8.33 5.35 14.22
C PRO A 280 -8.51 6.32 15.39
N MET A 281 -7.94 7.52 15.26
CA MET A 281 -8.31 8.64 16.12
C MET A 281 -9.74 9.08 15.78
N ALA A 282 -10.51 9.50 16.78
CA ALA A 282 -11.87 9.96 16.56
C ALA A 282 -11.88 11.23 15.67
N PRO A 283 -12.74 11.31 14.63
CA PRO A 283 -12.71 12.42 13.67
C PRO A 283 -12.93 13.80 14.30
N ASP A 284 -13.78 13.88 15.32
CA ASP A 284 -14.07 15.10 16.08
C ASP A 284 -12.84 15.65 16.81
N VAL A 285 -11.94 14.76 17.26
CA VAL A 285 -10.66 15.15 17.87
C VAL A 285 -9.73 15.77 16.82
N LEU A 286 -9.68 15.20 15.62
CA LEU A 286 -8.86 15.71 14.52
C LEU A 286 -9.37 17.08 14.06
N GLU A 287 -10.70 17.22 13.89
CA GLU A 287 -11.35 18.47 13.50
C GLU A 287 -11.12 19.57 14.56
N LYS A 288 -11.40 19.28 15.83
CA LYS A 288 -11.23 20.24 16.93
C LYS A 288 -9.78 20.73 17.07
N LYS A 289 -8.80 19.87 16.73
CA LYS A 289 -7.37 20.22 16.76
C LYS A 289 -6.90 20.88 15.47
N GLY A 290 -7.74 21.02 14.46
CA GLY A 290 -7.40 21.61 13.17
C GLY A 290 -6.30 20.84 12.45
N ILE A 291 -6.31 19.50 12.53
CA ILE A 291 -5.33 18.66 11.84
C ILE A 291 -5.62 18.66 10.34
N ASP A 292 -4.71 19.22 9.56
CA ASP A 292 -4.76 19.30 8.10
C ASP A 292 -3.83 18.25 7.48
N PHE A 293 -4.36 17.46 6.56
CA PHE A 293 -3.63 16.41 5.84
C PHE A 293 -3.34 16.90 4.43
N LYS A 294 -2.07 16.90 4.02
CA LYS A 294 -1.65 17.34 2.70
C LYS A 294 -0.85 16.27 1.97
N TYR A 295 -1.08 16.15 0.66
CA TYR A 295 -0.24 15.32 -0.19
C TYR A 295 0.91 16.17 -0.75
N LEU A 296 2.17 15.87 -0.41
CA LEU A 296 3.32 16.59 -0.97
C LEU A 296 3.38 16.42 -2.50
N GLY A 297 2.95 15.27 -3.03
CA GLY A 297 2.84 15.00 -4.46
C GLY A 297 1.81 15.84 -5.21
N TYR A 298 0.91 16.55 -4.51
CA TYR A 298 0.09 17.60 -5.12
C TYR A 298 0.96 18.82 -5.47
N TYR A 299 1.94 19.15 -4.62
CA TYR A 299 2.79 20.33 -4.76
C TYR A 299 4.05 20.06 -5.59
N LYS A 300 4.61 18.86 -5.47
CA LYS A 300 5.83 18.43 -6.15
C LYS A 300 5.52 17.31 -7.12
N LYS A 301 6.10 17.39 -8.33
CA LYS A 301 6.03 16.29 -9.30
C LYS A 301 6.65 15.05 -8.67
N TRP A 302 5.82 14.10 -8.29
CA TRP A 302 6.28 12.86 -7.68
C TRP A 302 6.63 11.84 -8.76
N VAL A 303 7.89 11.40 -8.73
CA VAL A 303 8.45 10.34 -9.55
C VAL A 303 9.24 9.40 -8.61
N PRO A 304 8.86 8.12 -8.47
CA PRO A 304 9.46 7.23 -7.47
C PRO A 304 10.96 7.03 -7.64
N GLN A 305 11.46 7.00 -8.88
CA GLN A 305 12.88 6.84 -9.15
C GLN A 305 13.68 8.10 -8.79
N GLU A 306 13.11 9.29 -8.99
CA GLU A 306 13.72 10.54 -8.53
C GLU A 306 13.76 10.62 -6.99
N ALA A 307 12.70 10.16 -6.32
CA ALA A 307 12.68 10.05 -4.86
C ALA A 307 13.78 9.10 -4.34
N TYR A 308 14.05 8.00 -5.07
CA TYR A 308 15.19 7.13 -4.78
C TYR A 308 16.52 7.87 -4.89
N TYR A 309 16.80 8.54 -6.01
CA TYR A 309 18.06 9.26 -6.20
C TYR A 309 18.25 10.36 -5.15
N TYR A 310 17.20 11.12 -4.87
CA TYR A 310 17.21 12.16 -3.86
C TYR A 310 17.53 11.61 -2.46
N ALA A 311 16.91 10.50 -2.06
CA ALA A 311 17.18 9.87 -0.77
C ALA A 311 18.63 9.34 -0.66
N VAL A 312 19.16 8.79 -1.74
CA VAL A 312 20.58 8.35 -1.79
C VAL A 312 21.51 9.53 -1.57
N GLU A 313 21.26 10.65 -2.25
CA GLU A 313 22.09 11.85 -2.18
C GLU A 313 22.06 12.52 -0.80
N HIS A 314 20.88 12.58 -0.17
CA HIS A 314 20.66 13.46 0.98
C HIS A 314 20.51 12.77 2.33
N THR A 315 20.17 11.48 2.37
CA THR A 315 19.86 10.80 3.65
C THR A 315 20.66 9.53 3.87
N GLY A 316 21.63 9.23 3.01
CA GLY A 316 22.40 7.99 3.07
C GLY A 316 21.58 6.74 2.78
N PHE A 317 20.45 6.86 2.06
CA PHE A 317 19.65 5.71 1.66
C PHE A 317 20.48 4.77 0.77
N GLU A 318 20.34 3.47 0.99
CA GLU A 318 20.99 2.44 0.19
C GLU A 318 19.95 1.52 -0.46
N ALA A 319 20.14 1.23 -1.74
CA ALA A 319 19.37 0.20 -2.42
C ALA A 319 19.76 -1.18 -1.88
N ASN A 320 18.83 -2.13 -1.98
CA ASN A 320 19.06 -3.52 -1.64
C ASN A 320 20.18 -4.11 -2.52
N PRO A 321 21.19 -4.81 -1.95
CA PRO A 321 22.25 -5.45 -2.73
C PRO A 321 21.73 -6.42 -3.79
N VAL A 322 20.55 -6.99 -3.58
CA VAL A 322 19.84 -7.88 -4.52
C VAL A 322 18.43 -7.35 -4.80
N ARG A 323 17.85 -7.71 -5.95
CA ARG A 323 16.45 -7.38 -6.25
C ARG A 323 15.52 -7.95 -5.19
N THR A 324 14.36 -7.34 -4.98
CA THR A 324 13.31 -7.93 -4.16
C THR A 324 12.56 -9.00 -4.96
N GLU A 325 12.24 -10.15 -4.35
CA GLU A 325 11.48 -11.21 -5.04
C GLU A 325 10.09 -10.70 -5.46
N GLY A 326 9.62 -11.14 -6.61
CA GLY A 326 8.38 -10.65 -7.22
C GLY A 326 8.55 -9.34 -8.00
N THR A 327 9.75 -8.78 -8.07
CA THR A 327 10.09 -7.59 -8.88
C THR A 327 11.55 -7.60 -9.34
N TYR A 328 11.90 -6.66 -10.20
CA TYR A 328 13.26 -6.35 -10.63
C TYR A 328 13.86 -5.17 -9.82
N SER A 329 13.03 -4.42 -9.09
CA SER A 329 13.45 -3.27 -8.29
C SER A 329 14.31 -3.66 -7.08
N LYS A 330 15.17 -2.71 -6.69
CA LYS A 330 16.08 -2.79 -5.52
C LYS A 330 15.83 -1.71 -4.48
N TYR A 331 14.89 -0.78 -4.70
CA TYR A 331 14.75 0.42 -3.85
C TYR A 331 13.36 0.60 -3.25
N ASN A 332 12.38 -0.21 -3.67
CA ASN A 332 11.00 -0.13 -3.17
C ASN A 332 10.78 -1.09 -1.98
N SER A 333 10.04 -0.64 -0.96
CA SER A 333 9.57 -1.42 0.20
C SER A 333 10.62 -2.40 0.73
N LEU A 334 11.68 -1.86 1.33
CA LEU A 334 12.82 -2.64 1.79
C LEU A 334 12.74 -2.98 3.29
N ASP A 335 11.82 -2.39 4.01
CA ASP A 335 11.80 -2.36 5.48
C ASP A 335 11.23 -3.63 6.13
N ASP A 336 10.34 -4.36 5.47
CA ASP A 336 9.63 -5.49 6.07
C ASP A 336 9.91 -6.83 5.38
N LYS A 337 10.28 -7.85 6.16
CA LYS A 337 10.45 -9.23 5.68
C LYS A 337 9.14 -9.86 5.18
N VAL A 338 7.98 -9.36 5.61
CA VAL A 338 6.65 -9.85 5.21
C VAL A 338 6.17 -9.27 3.87
N ASP A 339 6.80 -8.20 3.38
CA ASP A 339 6.37 -7.45 2.19
C ASP A 339 6.26 -8.34 0.92
N GLY A 340 7.21 -9.26 0.70
CA GLY A 340 7.15 -10.20 -0.42
C GLY A 340 5.89 -11.07 -0.41
N PHE A 341 5.44 -11.51 0.78
CA PHE A 341 4.23 -12.31 0.93
C PHE A 341 2.96 -11.49 0.72
N PHE A 342 2.96 -10.20 1.04
CA PHE A 342 1.86 -9.31 0.69
C PHE A 342 1.62 -9.28 -0.82
N TYR A 343 2.65 -9.01 -1.62
CA TYR A 343 2.50 -8.96 -3.07
C TYR A 343 2.22 -10.34 -3.69
N PHE A 344 2.82 -11.40 -3.13
CA PHE A 344 2.51 -12.76 -3.57
C PHE A 344 1.04 -13.12 -3.33
N THR A 345 0.52 -12.91 -2.12
CA THR A 345 -0.91 -13.16 -1.82
C THR A 345 -1.85 -12.29 -2.64
N ARG A 346 -1.44 -11.06 -2.98
CA ARG A 346 -2.16 -10.18 -3.91
C ARG A 346 -2.24 -10.76 -5.32
N TRP A 347 -1.12 -11.27 -5.85
CA TRP A 347 -1.10 -11.98 -7.13
C TRP A 347 -2.03 -13.19 -7.11
N ILE A 348 -2.03 -13.99 -6.03
CA ILE A 348 -2.94 -15.13 -5.86
C ILE A 348 -4.40 -14.71 -5.97
N LYS A 349 -4.81 -13.66 -5.26
CA LYS A 349 -6.22 -13.23 -5.22
C LYS A 349 -6.69 -12.57 -6.52
N PHE A 350 -5.84 -11.74 -7.11
CA PHE A 350 -6.25 -10.76 -8.12
C PHE A 350 -5.54 -10.92 -9.46
N GLY A 351 -4.56 -11.81 -9.59
CA GLY A 351 -3.71 -11.91 -10.78
C GLY A 351 -2.80 -10.69 -11.00
N VAL A 352 -2.71 -9.79 -10.00
CA VAL A 352 -1.87 -8.59 -10.04
C VAL A 352 -0.86 -8.65 -8.90
N GLY A 353 0.40 -8.91 -9.24
CA GLY A 353 1.49 -8.86 -8.28
C GLY A 353 2.37 -7.63 -8.48
N ARG A 354 3.57 -7.70 -7.90
CA ARG A 354 4.42 -6.51 -7.72
C ARG A 354 5.07 -6.05 -9.02
N THR A 355 5.49 -6.97 -9.88
CA THR A 355 6.19 -6.58 -11.12
C THR A 355 5.28 -5.76 -12.04
N MET A 356 4.01 -6.13 -12.18
CA MET A 356 3.00 -5.39 -12.93
C MET A 356 2.77 -4.01 -12.32
N MET A 357 2.73 -3.91 -11.00
CA MET A 357 2.56 -2.63 -10.30
C MET A 357 3.76 -1.69 -10.51
N ASP A 358 4.96 -2.17 -10.25
CA ASP A 358 6.21 -1.41 -10.38
C ASP A 358 6.43 -1.00 -11.85
N SER A 359 6.31 -1.94 -12.80
CA SER A 359 6.50 -1.64 -14.22
C SER A 359 5.44 -0.70 -14.79
N ALA A 360 4.18 -0.82 -14.37
CA ALA A 360 3.15 0.13 -14.79
C ALA A 360 3.44 1.55 -14.31
N GLN A 361 4.04 1.70 -13.13
CA GLN A 361 4.47 3.01 -12.60
C GLN A 361 5.68 3.54 -13.38
N GLU A 362 6.65 2.69 -13.72
CA GLU A 362 7.82 3.10 -14.51
C GLU A 362 7.48 3.46 -15.96
N ILE A 363 6.56 2.74 -16.61
CA ILE A 363 6.02 3.15 -17.94
C ILE A 363 5.42 4.55 -17.87
N ARG A 364 4.61 4.82 -16.83
CA ARG A 364 3.95 6.13 -16.68
C ARG A 364 4.95 7.26 -16.51
N ASN A 365 6.15 6.97 -15.98
CA ASN A 365 7.22 7.96 -15.82
C ASN A 365 8.30 7.85 -16.90
N HIS A 366 8.04 7.13 -18.01
CA HIS A 366 8.94 6.98 -19.16
C HIS A 366 10.30 6.35 -18.86
N HIS A 367 10.42 5.55 -17.79
CA HIS A 367 11.68 4.88 -17.46
C HIS A 367 11.89 3.56 -18.21
N ILE A 368 10.78 2.90 -18.59
CA ILE A 368 10.76 1.70 -19.41
C ILE A 368 9.59 1.76 -20.38
N ASP A 369 9.67 1.00 -21.48
CA ASP A 369 8.57 0.84 -22.41
C ASP A 369 7.65 -0.35 -22.07
N LYS A 370 6.55 -0.46 -22.83
CA LYS A 370 5.54 -1.51 -22.63
C LYS A 370 6.08 -2.93 -22.87
N GLN A 371 7.01 -3.11 -23.81
CA GLN A 371 7.60 -4.40 -24.15
C GLN A 371 8.65 -4.83 -23.13
N GLU A 372 9.46 -3.89 -22.63
CA GLU A 372 10.36 -4.10 -21.51
C GLU A 372 9.58 -4.55 -20.26
N ALA A 373 8.48 -3.87 -19.95
CA ALA A 373 7.59 -4.27 -18.85
C ALA A 373 7.00 -5.68 -19.04
N ILE A 374 6.60 -6.04 -20.27
CA ILE A 374 6.14 -7.40 -20.59
C ILE A 374 7.24 -8.43 -20.30
N ALA A 375 8.46 -8.20 -20.77
CA ALA A 375 9.58 -9.11 -20.53
C ALA A 375 9.90 -9.24 -19.02
N LEU A 376 9.81 -8.15 -18.26
CA LEU A 376 10.00 -8.15 -16.81
C LEU A 376 8.89 -8.93 -16.10
N MET A 377 7.62 -8.73 -16.46
CA MET A 377 6.51 -9.47 -15.86
C MET A 377 6.57 -10.97 -16.18
N GLN A 378 6.91 -11.36 -17.41
CA GLN A 378 7.11 -12.79 -17.76
C GLN A 378 8.18 -13.45 -16.89
N ARG A 379 9.18 -12.68 -16.44
CA ARG A 379 10.30 -13.19 -15.67
C ARG A 379 10.05 -13.22 -14.16
N TYR A 380 9.36 -12.23 -13.61
CA TYR A 380 9.33 -11.98 -12.17
C TYR A 380 7.91 -11.94 -11.56
N GLU A 381 6.86 -11.79 -12.36
CA GLU A 381 5.51 -11.68 -11.83
C GLU A 381 5.06 -12.99 -11.17
N GLY A 382 4.50 -12.89 -9.97
CA GLY A 382 4.10 -14.06 -9.19
C GLY A 382 5.24 -14.92 -8.65
N GLU A 383 6.49 -14.44 -8.68
CA GLU A 383 7.61 -15.14 -8.06
C GLU A 383 7.36 -15.37 -6.56
N TYR A 384 7.62 -16.60 -6.11
CA TYR A 384 7.48 -16.97 -4.71
C TYR A 384 8.56 -16.31 -3.83
N PRO A 385 8.20 -15.62 -2.73
CA PRO A 385 9.14 -14.88 -1.88
C PRO A 385 9.87 -15.83 -0.90
N SER A 386 10.85 -16.58 -1.41
CA SER A 386 11.56 -17.61 -0.66
C SER A 386 12.55 -17.08 0.39
N ARG A 387 13.06 -15.85 0.22
CA ARG A 387 14.15 -15.30 1.05
C ARG A 387 13.83 -15.25 2.53
N TYR A 388 12.60 -14.85 2.88
CA TYR A 388 12.13 -14.71 4.26
C TYR A 388 10.99 -15.67 4.59
N GLU A 389 10.86 -16.77 3.84
CA GLU A 389 9.80 -17.77 4.02
C GLU A 389 9.79 -18.30 5.44
N LYS A 390 10.95 -18.69 5.97
CA LYS A 390 11.06 -19.22 7.32
C LYS A 390 10.58 -18.20 8.35
N GLU A 391 11.08 -16.96 8.30
CA GLU A 391 10.67 -15.92 9.25
C GLU A 391 9.19 -15.59 9.17
N PHE A 392 8.61 -15.51 7.97
CA PHE A 392 7.19 -15.24 7.80
C PHE A 392 6.32 -16.37 8.36
N LEU A 393 6.63 -17.62 7.99
CA LEU A 393 5.88 -18.81 8.42
C LEU A 393 5.97 -19.01 9.94
N ASP A 394 7.16 -18.82 10.53
CA ASP A 394 7.35 -18.82 11.99
C ASP A 394 6.56 -17.68 12.65
N TYR A 395 6.51 -16.50 12.03
CA TYR A 395 5.82 -15.32 12.57
C TYR A 395 4.30 -15.51 12.68
N ILE A 396 3.69 -16.20 11.70
CA ILE A 396 2.26 -16.50 11.69
C ILE A 396 1.92 -17.91 12.20
N SER A 397 2.92 -18.67 12.68
CA SER A 397 2.78 -20.05 13.15
C SER A 397 2.03 -20.94 12.13
N MET A 398 2.52 -20.98 10.90
CA MET A 398 2.00 -21.83 9.84
C MET A 398 3.12 -22.62 9.17
N THR A 399 2.83 -23.84 8.77
CA THR A 399 3.68 -24.60 7.85
C THR A 399 3.53 -24.06 6.42
N ARG A 400 4.49 -24.41 5.55
CA ARG A 400 4.40 -24.06 4.13
C ARG A 400 3.17 -24.67 3.48
N GLU A 401 2.87 -25.92 3.80
CA GLU A 401 1.74 -26.68 3.27
C GLU A 401 0.42 -26.01 3.65
N GLU A 402 0.25 -25.59 4.91
CA GLU A 402 -0.93 -24.85 5.35
C GLU A 402 -1.07 -23.51 4.64
N PHE A 403 0.04 -22.78 4.45
CA PHE A 403 0.02 -21.49 3.76
C PHE A 403 -0.36 -21.63 2.29
N LEU A 404 0.24 -22.60 1.57
CA LEU A 404 -0.09 -22.85 0.16
C LEU A 404 -1.52 -23.37 0.00
N ALA A 405 -1.99 -24.26 0.89
CA ALA A 405 -3.39 -24.68 0.90
C ALA A 405 -4.34 -23.52 1.19
N THR A 406 -3.94 -22.56 2.03
CA THR A 406 -4.69 -21.31 2.23
C THR A 406 -4.71 -20.49 0.95
N CYS A 407 -3.56 -20.31 0.27
CA CYS A 407 -3.51 -19.60 -1.01
C CYS A 407 -4.48 -20.18 -2.04
N ASP A 408 -4.56 -21.51 -2.16
CA ASP A 408 -5.44 -22.16 -3.13
C ASP A 408 -6.93 -21.85 -2.89
N LYS A 409 -7.36 -21.73 -1.63
CA LYS A 409 -8.76 -21.37 -1.28
C LYS A 409 -9.13 -19.98 -1.78
N PHE A 410 -8.15 -19.11 -1.98
CA PHE A 410 -8.33 -17.73 -2.43
C PHE A 410 -8.05 -17.53 -3.92
N ARG A 411 -7.80 -18.61 -4.67
CA ARG A 411 -7.69 -18.53 -6.13
C ARG A 411 -9.08 -18.44 -6.75
N SER A 412 -9.36 -17.31 -7.38
CA SER A 412 -10.59 -17.14 -8.13
C SER A 412 -10.60 -18.02 -9.39
N PRO A 413 -11.56 -18.95 -9.59
CA PRO A 413 -11.54 -19.88 -10.72
C PRO A 413 -11.50 -19.23 -12.10
N HIS A 414 -12.11 -18.05 -12.25
CA HIS A 414 -12.05 -17.30 -13.51
C HIS A 414 -10.65 -16.72 -13.84
N LEU A 415 -9.74 -16.59 -12.87
CA LEU A 415 -8.37 -16.13 -13.10
C LEU A 415 -7.39 -17.28 -13.28
N TRP A 416 -7.65 -18.42 -12.64
CA TRP A 416 -6.68 -19.51 -12.50
C TRP A 416 -7.11 -20.78 -13.21
N HIS A 417 -6.13 -21.52 -13.74
CA HIS A 417 -6.28 -22.91 -14.16
C HIS A 417 -5.01 -23.70 -13.86
N VAL A 418 -5.07 -25.00 -14.07
CA VAL A 418 -3.94 -25.91 -13.90
C VAL A 418 -3.45 -26.37 -15.27
N VAL A 419 -2.17 -26.17 -15.54
CA VAL A 419 -1.47 -26.64 -16.75
C VAL A 419 -0.23 -27.40 -16.30
N ASP A 420 -0.06 -28.65 -16.77
CA ASP A 420 1.05 -29.53 -16.39
C ASP A 420 1.29 -29.65 -14.88
N GLY A 421 0.19 -29.67 -14.10
CA GLY A 421 0.22 -29.76 -12.64
C GLY A 421 0.61 -28.47 -11.92
N GLU A 422 0.66 -27.32 -12.61
CA GLU A 422 0.98 -26.01 -12.04
C GLU A 422 -0.18 -25.03 -12.18
N TRP A 423 -0.35 -24.17 -11.17
CA TRP A 423 -1.22 -23.00 -11.30
C TRP A 423 -0.67 -22.01 -12.33
N LYS A 424 -1.52 -21.61 -13.27
CA LYS A 424 -1.26 -20.54 -14.23
C LYS A 424 -2.44 -19.56 -14.26
N LEU A 425 -2.14 -18.29 -14.56
CA LEU A 425 -3.17 -17.32 -14.89
C LEU A 425 -3.73 -17.65 -16.27
N ARG A 426 -5.05 -17.58 -16.42
CA ARG A 426 -5.73 -17.73 -17.72
C ARG A 426 -5.49 -16.54 -18.64
N TYR A 427 -5.21 -15.38 -18.05
CA TYR A 427 -5.08 -14.11 -18.73
C TYR A 427 -3.79 -13.44 -18.28
N THR A 428 -2.96 -13.05 -19.23
CA THR A 428 -1.73 -12.33 -19.01
C THR A 428 -1.63 -11.20 -20.05
N PRO A 429 -0.88 -10.12 -19.78
CA PRO A 429 -0.71 -9.05 -20.75
C PRO A 429 0.13 -9.46 -21.98
N TRP A 430 0.87 -10.57 -21.93
CA TRP A 430 1.69 -11.07 -23.04
C TRP A 430 1.04 -12.17 -23.89
N ASP A 431 -0.07 -12.74 -23.44
CA ASP A 431 -0.85 -13.73 -24.20
C ASP A 431 -2.12 -13.12 -24.83
N GLN A 432 -2.23 -11.79 -24.86
CA GLN A 432 -3.33 -11.10 -25.57
C GLN A 432 -3.06 -11.14 -27.07
N ALA A 433 -3.98 -11.70 -27.87
CA ALA A 433 -3.93 -11.56 -29.32
C ALA A 433 -4.02 -10.08 -29.72
N GLU A 434 -3.16 -9.63 -30.64
CA GLU A 434 -3.14 -8.24 -31.16
C GLU A 434 -4.48 -7.80 -31.76
#